data_AF-A0AAJ1T0F7-F1
#
_entry.id   AF-A0AAJ1T0F7-F1
#
_cell.length_a   1.000
_cell.length_b   1.000
_cell.length_c   1.000
_cell.angle_alpha   90.00
_cell.angle_beta   90.00
_cell.angle_gamma   90.00
#
_symmetry.space_group_name_H-M   'P 1'
#
loop_
_entity.id
_entity.type
_entity.pdbx_description
1 polymer ?
#
loop_
_entity_poly.entity_id
_entity_poly.type
_entity_poly.pdbx_seq_one_letter_code
_entity_poly.pdbx_strand_id
1 'polypeptide(L)'
;MDKFYHYEQQGRFSESWELFHPFMKEKFPKGYYLQDRAHVFMNHFGVETFTYTLGKPKKLKKWRPTDEGRKLKNVYKVPVIQSYKGTYGNFSLHQEVFVVREKEKWFVLWDYQS
;
A
#
# COMPACT_ATOMS: atom_id res chain seq x y z
N MET A 1 -7.07 2.21 -5.29
CA MET A 1 -6.15 2.92 -4.38
C MET A 1 -6.91 3.49 -3.22
N ASP A 2 -7.85 4.41 -3.45
CA ASP A 2 -8.62 5.04 -2.39
C ASP A 2 -9.26 4.05 -1.42
N LYS A 3 -10.05 3.08 -1.94
CA LYS A 3 -10.62 1.99 -1.12
C LYS A 3 -9.60 1.22 -0.27
N PHE A 4 -8.37 1.03 -0.75
CA PHE A 4 -7.32 0.34 0.00
C PHE A 4 -6.90 1.16 1.22
N TYR A 5 -6.54 2.43 1.02
CA TYR A 5 -6.12 3.30 2.11
C TYR A 5 -7.25 3.68 3.06
N HIS A 6 -8.50 3.72 2.57
CA HIS A 6 -9.67 3.89 3.42
C HIS A 6 -9.84 2.72 4.40
N TYR A 7 -9.69 1.47 3.94
CA TYR A 7 -9.71 0.31 4.83
C TYR A 7 -8.54 0.31 5.81
N GLU A 8 -7.33 0.64 5.34
CA GLU A 8 -6.15 0.77 6.21
C GLU A 8 -6.35 1.83 7.31
N GLN A 9 -6.91 2.99 6.96
CA GLN A 9 -7.22 4.07 7.90
C GLN A 9 -8.22 3.63 8.97
N GLN A 10 -9.17 2.77 8.62
CA GLN A 10 -10.18 2.21 9.53
C GLN A 10 -9.67 1.01 10.34
N GLY A 11 -8.40 0.61 10.21
CA GLY A 11 -7.86 -0.60 10.82
C GLY A 11 -8.41 -1.91 10.22
N ARG A 12 -9.09 -1.82 9.07
CA ARG A 12 -9.69 -2.95 8.34
C ARG A 12 -8.67 -3.64 7.43
N PHE A 13 -7.58 -4.10 8.05
CA PHE A 13 -6.43 -4.68 7.36
C PHE A 13 -6.75 -5.97 6.59
N SER A 14 -7.79 -6.71 7.00
CA SER A 14 -8.26 -7.89 6.28
C SER A 14 -8.78 -7.53 4.89
N GLU A 15 -9.59 -6.47 4.80
CA GLU A 15 -10.22 -6.02 3.55
C GLU A 15 -9.26 -5.30 2.63
N SER A 16 -8.31 -4.52 3.17
CA SER A 16 -7.25 -3.92 2.37
C SER A 16 -6.32 -5.00 1.80
N TRP A 17 -5.98 -6.03 2.59
CA TRP A 17 -5.17 -7.16 2.13
C TRP A 17 -5.81 -7.87 0.94
N GLU A 18 -7.14 -7.95 0.87
CA GLU A 18 -7.80 -8.57 -0.29
C GLU A 18 -7.55 -7.83 -1.61
N LEU A 19 -7.30 -6.52 -1.55
CA LEU A 19 -7.02 -5.68 -2.72
C LEU A 19 -5.56 -5.76 -3.20
N PHE A 20 -4.70 -6.48 -2.48
CA PHE A 20 -3.34 -6.71 -2.93
C PHE A 20 -3.25 -7.65 -4.12
N HIS A 21 -2.26 -7.39 -4.97
CA HIS A 21 -1.86 -8.34 -6.01
C HIS A 21 -1.33 -9.65 -5.38
N PRO A 22 -1.51 -10.82 -6.02
CA PRO A 22 -1.00 -12.10 -5.50
C PRO A 22 0.47 -12.07 -5.06
N PHE A 23 1.34 -11.41 -5.83
CA PHE A 23 2.74 -11.15 -5.45
C PHE A 23 2.91 -10.51 -4.05
N MET A 24 2.07 -9.53 -3.71
CA MET A 24 2.11 -8.90 -2.40
C MET A 24 1.59 -9.85 -1.32
N LYS A 25 0.59 -10.68 -1.63
CA LYS A 25 0.03 -11.69 -0.72
C LYS A 25 1.03 -12.81 -0.41
N GLU A 26 1.91 -13.16 -1.35
CA GLU A 26 3.03 -14.08 -1.12
C GLU A 26 4.06 -13.48 -0.15
N LYS A 27 4.37 -12.19 -0.30
CA LYS A 27 5.28 -11.48 0.61
C LYS A 27 4.69 -11.23 2.00
N PHE A 28 3.39 -11.01 2.07
CA PHE A 28 2.67 -10.71 3.30
C PHE A 28 1.55 -11.72 3.52
N PRO A 29 1.85 -12.88 4.11
CA PRO A 29 0.82 -13.81 4.55
C PRO A 29 -0.21 -13.08 5.43
N LYS A 30 -1.49 -13.36 5.20
CA LYS A 30 -2.60 -12.57 5.76
C LYS A 30 -2.49 -12.35 7.27
N GLY A 31 -2.26 -13.43 8.03
CA GLY A 31 -2.14 -13.35 9.50
C GLY A 31 -1.01 -12.42 9.95
N TYR A 32 0.16 -12.53 9.30
CA TYR A 32 1.30 -11.68 9.58
C TYR A 32 0.99 -10.21 9.25
N TYR A 33 0.44 -9.94 8.07
CA TYR A 33 0.08 -8.59 7.66
C TYR A 33 -0.87 -7.88 8.64
N LEU A 34 -1.90 -8.59 9.11
CA LEU A 34 -2.91 -8.03 10.02
C LEU A 34 -2.32 -7.65 11.37
N GLN A 35 -1.41 -8.47 11.90
CA GLN A 35 -0.80 -8.24 13.21
C GLN A 35 0.35 -7.22 13.13
N ASP A 36 1.26 -7.42 12.18
CA ASP A 36 2.52 -6.68 12.13
C ASP A 36 2.30 -5.22 11.70
N ARG A 37 1.41 -4.98 10.74
CA ARG A 37 1.15 -3.63 10.24
C ARG A 37 0.47 -2.75 11.29
N ALA A 38 -0.50 -3.29 12.02
CA ALA A 38 -1.13 -2.60 13.13
C ALA A 38 -0.11 -2.32 14.25
N HIS A 39 0.72 -3.31 14.58
CA HIS A 39 1.71 -3.18 15.65
C HIS A 39 2.77 -2.11 15.36
N VAL A 40 3.37 -2.12 14.17
CA VAL A 40 4.43 -1.17 13.80
C VAL A 40 3.90 0.26 13.76
N PHE A 41 2.76 0.51 13.11
CA PHE A 41 2.31 1.88 12.87
C PHE A 41 1.46 2.44 14.00
N MET A 42 0.57 1.64 14.60
CA MET A 42 -0.35 2.17 15.63
C MET A 42 0.27 2.11 17.02
N ASN A 43 0.86 0.96 17.39
CA ASN A 43 1.36 0.78 18.75
C ASN A 43 2.71 1.47 18.95
N HIS A 44 3.66 1.33 18.03
CA HIS A 44 5.01 1.87 18.22
C HIS A 44 5.06 3.41 18.15
N PHE A 45 4.28 4.01 17.25
CA PHE A 45 4.22 5.47 17.11
C PHE A 45 3.10 6.14 17.94
N GLY A 46 2.32 5.35 18.70
CA GLY A 46 1.22 5.85 19.52
C GLY A 46 0.16 6.58 18.69
N VAL A 47 -0.22 6.01 17.55
CA VAL A 47 -1.18 6.61 16.61
C VAL A 47 -2.42 5.74 16.55
N GLU A 48 -3.61 6.32 16.67
CA GLU A 48 -4.86 5.58 16.53
C GLU A 48 -5.20 5.34 15.05
N THR A 49 -4.86 6.29 14.19
CA THR A 49 -5.15 6.29 12.75
C THR A 49 -4.26 7.28 11.99
N PHE A 50 -4.40 7.35 10.68
CA PHE A 50 -3.68 8.29 9.81
C PHE A 50 -4.64 8.96 8.82
N THR A 51 -4.24 10.09 8.25
CA THR A 51 -4.89 10.65 7.06
C THR A 51 -4.07 10.35 5.82
N TYR A 52 -4.68 10.31 4.64
CA TYR A 52 -3.92 10.07 3.41
C TYR A 52 -4.33 11.01 2.28
N THR A 53 -3.36 11.31 1.42
CA THR A 53 -3.57 12.05 0.17
C THR A 53 -3.06 11.21 -1.00
N LEU A 54 -3.84 11.18 -2.08
CA LEU A 54 -3.48 10.52 -3.33
C LEU A 54 -3.12 11.57 -4.38
N GLY A 55 -1.90 11.48 -4.91
CA GLY A 55 -1.43 12.32 -6.01
C GLY A 55 -2.04 11.92 -7.36
N LYS A 56 -1.70 12.68 -8.41
CA LYS A 56 -2.14 12.37 -9.78
C LYS A 56 -1.51 11.06 -10.27
N PRO A 57 -2.32 10.07 -10.72
CA PRO A 57 -1.79 8.83 -11.26
C PRO A 57 -0.98 9.04 -12.55
N LYS A 58 0.21 8.44 -12.62
CA LYS A 58 1.04 8.39 -13.83
C LYS A 58 1.00 6.98 -14.43
N LYS A 59 0.50 6.86 -15.66
CA LYS A 59 0.48 5.58 -16.39
C LYS A 59 1.90 5.19 -16.80
N LEU A 60 2.27 3.94 -16.52
CA LEU A 60 3.51 3.31 -16.96
C LEU A 60 3.19 2.26 -18.03
N LYS A 61 3.97 2.24 -19.11
CA LYS A 61 3.80 1.25 -20.18
C LYS A 61 4.09 -0.17 -19.68
N LYS A 62 5.18 -0.32 -18.92
CA LYS A 62 5.61 -1.56 -18.26
C LYS A 62 6.31 -1.20 -16.95
N TRP A 63 6.11 -2.01 -15.93
CA TRP A 63 6.81 -1.90 -14.64
C TRP A 63 6.86 -3.28 -13.97
N ARG A 64 7.80 -3.50 -13.04
CA ARG A 64 7.95 -4.75 -12.29
C ARG A 64 8.18 -4.41 -10.82
N PRO A 65 7.63 -5.17 -9.86
CA PRO A 65 7.77 -4.86 -8.44
C PRO A 65 9.14 -5.20 -7.86
N THR A 66 9.92 -6.07 -8.51
CA THR A 66 11.30 -6.44 -8.16
C THR A 66 12.11 -6.57 -9.43
N ASP A 67 13.45 -6.58 -9.34
CA ASP A 67 14.28 -6.70 -10.53
C ASP A 67 14.19 -8.04 -11.24
N GLU A 68 13.88 -9.11 -10.52
CA GLU A 68 13.67 -10.43 -11.12
C GLU A 68 12.19 -10.70 -11.45
N GLY A 69 11.30 -9.77 -11.09
CA GLY A 69 9.86 -9.91 -11.21
C GLY A 69 9.34 -9.82 -12.64
N ARG A 70 8.19 -10.44 -12.88
CA ARG A 70 7.47 -10.35 -14.15
C ARG A 70 7.07 -8.90 -14.45
N LYS A 71 7.31 -8.45 -15.68
CA LYS A 71 6.84 -7.15 -16.16
C LYS A 71 5.31 -7.13 -16.29
N LEU A 72 4.69 -6.22 -15.55
CA LEU A 72 3.27 -5.90 -15.59
C LEU A 72 3.01 -4.79 -16.61
N LYS A 73 1.84 -4.85 -17.27
CA LYS A 73 1.35 -3.81 -18.19
C LYS A 73 0.17 -3.09 -17.55
N ASN A 74 -0.20 -1.92 -18.08
CA ASN A 74 -1.33 -1.12 -17.56
C ASN A 74 -1.18 -0.78 -16.06
N VAL A 75 0.04 -0.42 -15.69
CA VAL A 75 0.38 -0.03 -14.32
C VAL A 75 0.24 1.48 -14.18
N TYR A 76 -0.31 1.94 -13.06
CA TYR A 76 -0.34 3.35 -12.69
C TYR A 76 0.43 3.53 -11.40
N LYS A 77 1.36 4.47 -11.43
CA LYS A 77 2.09 4.92 -10.25
C LYS A 77 1.34 6.09 -9.63
N VAL A 78 1.10 6.04 -8.33
CA VAL A 78 0.35 7.04 -7.60
C VAL A 78 1.17 7.45 -6.38
N PRO A 79 1.58 8.73 -6.27
CA PRO A 79 2.16 9.24 -5.03
C PRO A 79 1.12 9.15 -3.92
N VAL A 80 1.50 8.58 -2.78
CA VAL A 80 0.66 8.49 -1.59
C VAL A 80 1.42 9.13 -0.44
N ILE A 81 0.72 10.00 0.29
CA ILE A 81 1.21 10.57 1.53
C ILE A 81 0.29 10.05 2.63
N GLN A 82 0.84 9.36 3.63
CA GLN A 82 0.13 9.00 4.85
C GLN A 82 0.65 9.88 5.99
N SER A 83 -0.22 10.67 6.61
CA SER A 83 0.13 11.60 7.68
C SER A 83 -0.38 11.09 9.02
N TYR A 84 0.54 10.94 9.97
CA TYR A 84 0.33 10.38 11.30
C TYR A 84 0.50 11.49 12.34
N LYS A 85 -0.30 11.44 13.40
CA LYS A 85 -0.19 12.31 14.57
C LYS A 85 0.12 11.46 15.80
N GLY A 86 1.40 11.15 15.99
CA GLY A 86 1.84 10.26 17.06
C GLY A 86 2.26 11.02 18.31
N THR A 87 2.49 10.26 19.39
CA THR A 87 2.94 10.79 20.69
C THR A 87 4.24 11.58 20.59
N TYR A 88 5.12 11.22 19.64
CA TYR A 88 6.42 11.84 19.42
C TYR A 88 6.40 12.96 18.36
N GLY A 89 5.22 13.38 17.92
CA GLY A 89 5.04 14.42 16.91
C GLY A 89 4.41 13.91 15.62
N ASN A 90 4.14 14.86 14.71
CA ASN A 90 3.51 14.58 13.43
C ASN A 90 4.56 14.19 12.40
N PHE A 91 4.31 13.13 11.64
CA PHE A 91 5.17 12.72 10.53
C PHE A 91 4.33 12.29 9.33
N SER A 92 4.95 12.32 8.15
CA SER A 92 4.31 11.87 6.92
C SER A 92 5.19 10.86 6.20
N LEU A 93 4.60 9.74 5.79
CA LEU A 93 5.21 8.72 4.97
C LEU A 93 4.86 9.00 3.50
N HIS A 94 5.88 9.29 2.70
CA HIS A 94 5.74 9.55 1.26
C HIS A 94 6.16 8.29 0.50
N GLN A 95 5.23 7.70 -0.24
CA GLN A 95 5.47 6.47 -1.00
C GLN A 95 4.94 6.57 -2.42
N GLU A 96 5.65 5.98 -3.37
CA GLU A 96 5.10 5.72 -4.69
C GLU A 96 4.47 4.32 -4.70
N VAL A 97 3.16 4.28 -4.94
CA VAL A 97 2.37 3.05 -4.82
C VAL A 97 1.77 2.75 -6.17
N PHE A 98 1.72 1.48 -6.51
CA PHE A 98 1.40 1.04 -7.86
C PHE A 98 0.05 0.35 -7.87
N VAL A 99 -0.74 0.61 -8.91
CA VAL A 99 -1.96 -0.15 -9.19
C VAL A 99 -1.90 -0.75 -10.57
N VAL A 100 -2.30 -2.01 -10.70
CA VAL A 100 -2.35 -2.73 -11.97
C VAL A 100 -3.77 -3.25 -12.21
N ARG A 101 -4.19 -3.27 -13.48
CA ARG A 101 -5.43 -3.92 -13.91
C ARG A 101 -5.11 -5.25 -14.58
N GLU A 102 -5.56 -6.35 -13.97
CA GLU A 102 -5.44 -7.71 -14.52
C GLU A 102 -6.79 -8.41 -14.49
N LYS A 103 -7.19 -9.04 -15.61
CA LYS A 103 -8.48 -9.74 -15.74
C LYS A 103 -9.65 -8.90 -15.18
N GLU A 104 -9.66 -7.62 -15.55
CA GLU A 104 -10.64 -6.61 -15.14
C GLU A 104 -10.65 -6.21 -13.65
N LYS A 105 -9.81 -6.83 -12.82
CA LYS A 105 -9.64 -6.48 -11.41
C LYS A 105 -8.47 -5.54 -11.20
N TRP A 106 -8.61 -4.64 -10.22
CA TRP A 106 -7.56 -3.71 -9.81
C TRP A 106 -6.86 -4.22 -8.57
N PHE A 107 -5.53 -4.18 -8.60
CA PHE A 107 -4.69 -4.63 -7.50
C PHE A 107 -3.68 -3.56 -7.10
N VAL A 108 -3.36 -3.50 -5.81
CA VAL A 108 -2.31 -2.65 -5.24
C VAL A 108 -0.99 -3.43 -5.18
N LEU A 109 0.11 -2.74 -5.48
CA LEU A 109 1.49 -3.21 -5.35
C LEU A 109 2.39 -2.13 -4.75
N TRP A 110 3.47 -2.58 -4.12
CA TRP A 110 4.58 -1.75 -3.68
C TRP A 110 5.84 -2.01 -4.49
N ASP A 111 6.72 -1.02 -4.48
CA ASP A 111 8.02 -1.07 -5.15
C ASP A 111 9.07 -1.70 -4.23
N TYR A 112 9.79 -2.68 -4.77
CA TYR A 112 10.93 -3.34 -4.14
C TYR A 112 12.10 -3.45 -5.12
N GLN A 113 12.15 -2.57 -6.12
CA GLN A 113 13.37 -2.36 -6.89
C GLN A 113 14.39 -1.67 -5.97
N SER A 114 15.58 -2.27 -5.86
CA SER A 114 16.69 -1.77 -5.01
C SER A 114 17.72 -1.02 -5.84
#